data_AF-A0A8S8X850-F1
#
_entry.id   AF-A0A8S8X850-F1
#
_cell.length_a   1.000
_cell.length_b   1.000
_cell.length_c   1.000
_cell.angle_alpha   90.00
_cell.angle_beta   90.00
_cell.angle_gamma   90.00
#
_symmetry.space_group_name_H-M   'P 1'
#
loop_
_entity.id
_entity.type
_entity.pdbx_description
1 polymer ?
#
loop_
_entity_poly.entity_id
_entity_poly.type
_entity_poly.pdbx_seq_one_letter_code
_entity_poly.pdbx_strand_id
1 'polypeptide(L)'
;MPEIAATASSWRITYVYDDPTVSQAVRDALTANVNAALQYVSAHVNGLGTIDLELHVTPTGGINSRPLGGVGLPGKAPDGNALTRSSIAAEMLTGNDPNGPNQPDGQVNISSDLLNLSDTGPGFWLDPTPLDRTDAVPAAKVEFFHVFVHEILHLIGMSGTRDPNDPTKFPGNAETEFDALTTFINGAPYFTGAAVQAVHNGTPLALEPSAQGSKYYHIAISEGLDMINYTTPHGTRFEYSKYDLAILRDLGMSLINTATAGNDYFFGDDTAEALAPGAGDDFIMGYGGNDTIDGGSGTNVAAYRGKSTDYTIVASGSTLIVTDKVANRDGVDTLTNIQAVQFTDKTLSGAALPGAKLTFHTGSEEVVGTSFGRDTFTETGARSAWTATKLADGSINLTRSGEIDHLTGIERIVFSDGVLILDAGSNGLPAYRLYQAAFARVPDEAGLLVQAKLGLDPMVAAQVAAGHDNTKAFGGFTCTEAQYFADLQLAQNFLGSTEFLAKYGASPSNDAFVTLLYQNVLGRAPDAGGLAAQVGALNNGTSRATLLVNFAESNENVALTGTNTANGMLWSSFPDTTI
;
A
#
# COMPACT_ATOMS: atom_id res chain seq x y z
N MET A 1 9.89 32.52 -25.89
CA MET A 1 9.42 31.44 -25.01
C MET A 1 10.35 31.42 -23.83
N PRO A 2 9.88 31.37 -22.57
CA PRO A 2 10.80 31.17 -21.47
C PRO A 2 11.25 29.72 -21.53
N GLU A 3 12.50 29.54 -21.96
CA GLU A 3 13.23 28.30 -21.91
C GLU A 3 13.54 28.02 -20.43
N ILE A 4 12.96 26.95 -19.87
CA ILE A 4 13.29 26.50 -18.52
C ILE A 4 14.61 25.73 -18.65
N ALA A 5 15.70 26.35 -18.19
CA ALA A 5 17.05 25.79 -18.33
C ALA A 5 17.38 24.78 -17.21
N ALA A 6 17.89 23.63 -17.66
CA ALA A 6 18.75 22.64 -17.03
C ALA A 6 18.14 21.66 -15.99
N THR A 7 18.20 20.37 -16.37
CA THR A 7 18.03 19.11 -15.61
C THR A 7 16.73 18.30 -15.80
N ALA A 8 15.90 18.59 -16.81
CA ALA A 8 14.85 17.67 -17.25
C ALA A 8 14.66 17.75 -18.78
N SER A 9 14.05 16.72 -19.38
CA SER A 9 13.68 16.76 -20.80
C SER A 9 12.82 18.00 -21.07
N SER A 10 13.12 18.71 -22.15
CA SER A 10 12.24 19.78 -22.62
C SER A 10 11.23 19.23 -23.62
N TRP A 11 10.02 19.76 -23.61
CA TRP A 11 8.95 19.32 -24.51
C TRP A 11 8.60 20.45 -25.46
N ARG A 12 8.51 20.14 -26.75
CA ARG A 12 7.89 21.02 -27.75
C ARG A 12 6.63 20.33 -28.24
N ILE A 13 5.55 21.09 -28.32
CA ILE A 13 4.28 20.56 -28.78
C ILE A 13 3.69 21.40 -29.90
N THR A 14 3.29 20.72 -30.97
CA THR A 14 2.55 21.30 -32.08
C THR A 14 1.08 20.89 -31.95
N TYR A 15 0.19 21.87 -31.84
CA TYR A 15 -1.25 21.63 -31.80
C TYR A 15 -1.83 21.67 -33.21
N VAL A 16 -2.47 20.58 -33.61
CA VAL A 16 -3.18 20.44 -34.89
C VAL A 16 -4.67 20.34 -34.57
N TYR A 17 -5.46 21.30 -35.06
CA TYR A 17 -6.90 21.32 -34.82
C TYR A 17 -7.64 20.96 -36.10
N ASP A 18 -7.87 19.67 -36.28
CA ASP A 18 -8.64 19.14 -37.40
C ASP A 18 -10.14 19.45 -37.26
N ASP A 19 -10.61 19.66 -36.03
CA ASP A 19 -11.93 20.20 -35.76
C ASP A 19 -11.92 21.75 -35.67
N PRO A 20 -12.48 22.46 -36.67
CA PRO A 20 -12.52 23.92 -36.65
C PRO A 20 -13.54 24.47 -35.64
N THR A 21 -14.41 23.64 -35.06
CA THR A 21 -15.47 24.08 -34.14
C THR A 21 -14.99 24.29 -32.71
N VAL A 22 -13.78 23.82 -32.38
CA VAL A 22 -13.17 23.97 -31.05
C VAL A 22 -12.95 25.45 -30.74
N SER A 23 -13.68 25.96 -29.74
CA SER A 23 -13.62 27.35 -29.29
C SER A 23 -12.26 27.73 -28.71
N GLN A 24 -11.88 29.01 -28.77
CA GLN A 24 -10.62 29.49 -28.21
C GLN A 24 -10.45 29.18 -26.72
N ALA A 25 -11.53 29.29 -25.93
CA ALA A 25 -11.50 28.99 -24.50
C ALA A 25 -11.11 27.51 -24.22
N VAL A 26 -11.61 26.58 -25.03
CA VAL A 26 -11.23 25.16 -24.93
C VAL A 26 -9.77 24.97 -25.32
N ARG A 27 -9.28 25.67 -26.36
CA ARG A 27 -7.87 25.61 -26.80
C ARG A 27 -6.92 26.11 -25.71
N ASP A 28 -7.27 27.20 -25.04
CA ASP A 28 -6.46 27.80 -23.98
C ASP A 28 -6.43 26.87 -22.75
N ALA A 29 -7.58 26.34 -22.33
CA ALA A 29 -7.67 25.39 -21.21
C ALA A 29 -6.93 24.08 -21.48
N LEU A 30 -7.05 23.55 -22.71
CA LEU A 30 -6.31 22.37 -23.15
C LEU A 30 -4.81 22.62 -23.09
N THR A 31 -4.35 23.76 -23.63
CA THR A 31 -2.93 24.14 -23.62
C THR A 31 -2.39 24.25 -22.19
N ALA A 32 -3.15 24.85 -21.28
CA ALA A 32 -2.76 24.95 -19.87
C ALA A 32 -2.60 23.58 -19.21
N ASN A 33 -3.56 22.68 -19.43
CA ASN A 33 -3.51 21.33 -18.85
C ASN A 33 -2.40 20.46 -19.46
N VAL A 34 -2.20 20.52 -20.78
CA VAL A 34 -1.09 19.82 -21.45
C VAL A 34 0.26 20.30 -20.91
N ASN A 35 0.47 21.61 -20.80
CA ASN A 35 1.73 22.14 -20.29
C ASN A 35 1.97 21.73 -18.84
N ALA A 36 0.94 21.73 -18.00
CA ALA A 36 1.05 21.27 -16.62
C ALA A 36 1.38 19.76 -16.54
N ALA A 37 0.73 18.94 -17.36
CA ALA A 37 1.00 17.50 -17.42
C ALA A 37 2.45 17.21 -17.88
N LEU A 38 2.96 17.93 -18.89
CA LEU A 38 4.35 17.76 -19.33
C LEU A 38 5.35 18.27 -18.29
N GLN A 39 5.03 19.36 -17.58
CA GLN A 39 5.85 19.80 -16.43
C GLN A 39 5.87 18.75 -15.33
N TYR A 40 4.73 18.11 -15.05
CA TYR A 40 4.65 17.02 -14.08
C TYR A 40 5.50 15.82 -14.50
N VAL A 41 5.46 15.41 -15.78
CA VAL A 41 6.35 14.37 -16.29
C VAL A 41 7.82 14.78 -16.12
N SER A 42 8.20 15.99 -16.52
CA SER A 42 9.58 16.51 -16.37
C SER A 42 10.01 16.71 -14.92
N ALA A 43 9.09 16.81 -13.96
CA ALA A 43 9.40 16.90 -12.54
C ALA A 43 9.71 15.54 -11.90
N HIS A 44 9.32 14.43 -12.56
CA HIS A 44 9.50 13.06 -12.06
C HIS A 44 10.43 12.21 -12.91
N VAL A 45 10.57 12.54 -14.19
CA VAL A 45 11.36 11.78 -15.17
C VAL A 45 12.39 12.70 -15.81
N ASN A 46 13.66 12.41 -15.56
CA ASN A 46 14.75 13.14 -16.16
C ASN A 46 14.94 12.71 -17.62
N GLY A 47 15.42 13.64 -18.45
CA GLY A 47 16.01 13.27 -19.72
C GLY A 47 16.80 14.40 -20.35
N LEU A 48 17.57 14.03 -21.37
CA LEU A 48 18.64 14.82 -21.95
C LEU A 48 18.23 15.56 -23.22
N GLY A 49 17.14 15.12 -23.87
CA GLY A 49 16.71 15.60 -25.18
C GLY A 49 15.53 16.58 -25.15
N THR A 50 15.06 16.93 -26.34
CA THR A 50 13.89 17.81 -26.53
C THR A 50 12.81 17.07 -27.31
N ILE A 51 11.82 16.55 -26.60
CA ILE A 51 10.79 15.71 -27.21
C ILE A 51 9.82 16.58 -28.01
N ASP A 52 9.71 16.32 -29.32
CA ASP A 52 8.81 16.99 -30.24
C ASP A 52 7.50 16.16 -30.35
N LEU A 53 6.38 16.70 -29.86
CA LEU A 53 5.06 16.05 -29.91
C LEU A 53 4.09 16.77 -30.84
N GLU A 54 3.19 16.00 -31.46
CA GLU A 54 1.98 16.53 -32.09
C GLU A 54 0.73 16.15 -31.31
N LEU A 55 -0.12 17.13 -30.99
CA LEU A 55 -1.46 16.92 -30.44
C LEU A 55 -2.52 17.26 -31.47
N HIS A 56 -3.22 16.25 -31.96
CA HIS A 56 -4.29 16.36 -32.95
C HIS A 56 -5.65 16.37 -32.24
N VAL A 57 -6.39 17.47 -32.38
CA VAL A 57 -7.77 17.61 -31.89
C VAL A 57 -8.73 17.33 -33.03
N THR A 58 -9.35 16.15 -32.99
CA THR A 58 -10.18 15.60 -34.06
C THR A 58 -11.67 15.67 -33.69
N PRO A 59 -12.61 15.73 -34.66
CA PRO A 59 -14.03 15.88 -34.36
C PRO A 59 -14.66 14.71 -33.58
N THR A 60 -14.15 13.49 -33.76
CA THR A 60 -14.74 12.27 -33.20
C THR A 60 -13.66 11.27 -32.81
N GLY A 61 -13.91 10.46 -31.79
CA GLY A 61 -13.01 9.39 -31.36
C GLY A 61 -12.79 9.38 -29.85
N GLY A 62 -11.74 8.69 -29.43
CA GLY A 62 -11.25 8.72 -28.05
C GLY A 62 -10.00 9.59 -27.91
N ILE A 63 -9.22 9.31 -26.88
CA ILE A 63 -7.81 9.69 -26.82
C ILE A 63 -6.96 8.47 -27.16
N ASN A 64 -5.83 8.67 -27.83
CA ASN A 64 -4.81 7.64 -28.05
C ASN A 64 -3.47 8.29 -28.37
N SER A 65 -2.40 7.55 -28.14
CA SER A 65 -1.05 7.96 -28.48
C SER A 65 -0.27 6.91 -29.26
N ARG A 66 0.76 7.36 -29.97
CA ARG A 66 1.74 6.48 -30.61
C ARG A 66 3.11 7.16 -30.71
N PRO A 67 4.21 6.43 -30.42
CA PRO A 67 5.53 6.90 -30.82
C PRO A 67 5.61 6.90 -32.35
N LEU A 68 6.29 7.90 -32.91
CA LEU A 68 6.51 8.07 -34.35
C LEU A 68 7.91 7.61 -34.76
N GLY A 69 8.32 6.45 -34.26
CA GLY A 69 9.63 5.88 -34.52
C GLY A 69 10.08 4.96 -33.40
N GLY A 70 11.28 4.41 -33.58
CA GLY A 70 11.94 3.58 -32.59
C GLY A 70 13.36 3.25 -33.00
N VAL A 71 14.19 2.93 -32.02
CA VAL A 71 15.59 2.56 -32.22
C VAL A 71 15.81 1.09 -31.86
N GLY A 72 16.68 0.43 -32.61
CA GLY A 72 17.16 -0.90 -32.23
C GLY A 72 18.19 -0.79 -31.12
N LEU A 73 18.08 -1.64 -30.11
CA LEU A 73 19.02 -1.72 -29.00
C LEU A 73 20.06 -2.83 -29.23
N PRO A 74 21.25 -2.72 -28.61
CA PRO A 74 22.22 -3.80 -28.61
C PRO A 74 21.64 -5.06 -27.94
N GLY A 75 22.02 -6.23 -28.46
CA GLY A 75 21.59 -7.51 -27.89
C GLY A 75 20.26 -8.02 -28.47
N LYS A 76 19.64 -8.94 -27.73
CA LYS A 76 18.40 -9.63 -28.09
C LYS A 76 17.51 -9.71 -26.87
N ALA A 77 16.20 -9.64 -27.09
CA ALA A 77 15.22 -9.96 -26.07
C ALA A 77 15.35 -11.44 -25.64
N PRO A 78 14.77 -11.85 -24.50
CA PRO A 78 14.83 -13.23 -24.02
C PRO A 78 14.41 -14.28 -25.06
N ASP A 79 13.44 -13.97 -25.93
CA ASP A 79 12.97 -14.88 -26.99
C ASP A 79 13.85 -14.84 -28.26
N GLY A 80 14.97 -14.10 -28.24
CA GLY A 80 15.94 -14.01 -29.35
C GLY A 80 15.61 -12.97 -30.43
N ASN A 81 14.53 -12.22 -30.26
CA ASN A 81 14.11 -11.15 -31.18
C ASN A 81 14.96 -9.88 -31.01
N ALA A 82 14.94 -9.01 -32.02
CA ALA A 82 15.61 -7.72 -31.93
C ALA A 82 14.95 -6.88 -30.82
N LEU A 83 15.74 -6.29 -29.93
CA LEU A 83 15.23 -5.42 -28.88
C LEU A 83 15.09 -4.00 -29.42
N THR A 84 14.00 -3.32 -29.07
CA THR A 84 13.67 -1.98 -29.55
C THR A 84 13.17 -1.07 -28.44
N ARG A 85 13.31 0.23 -28.67
CA ARG A 85 12.86 1.31 -27.78
C ARG A 85 12.13 2.37 -28.59
N SER A 86 11.15 3.03 -27.99
CA SER A 86 10.46 4.17 -28.62
C SER A 86 11.45 5.29 -28.96
N SER A 87 11.12 6.11 -29.97
CA SER A 87 11.91 7.31 -30.27
C SER A 87 12.01 8.26 -29.07
N ILE A 88 10.91 8.39 -28.32
CA ILE A 88 10.81 9.28 -27.17
C ILE A 88 11.77 8.86 -26.06
N ALA A 89 11.72 7.60 -25.60
CA ALA A 89 12.66 7.13 -24.57
C ALA A 89 14.11 7.16 -25.07
N ALA A 90 14.36 6.90 -26.36
CA ALA A 90 15.70 6.98 -26.92
C ALA A 90 16.26 8.41 -26.87
N GLU A 91 15.44 9.41 -27.20
CA GLU A 91 15.83 10.80 -27.10
C GLU A 91 15.98 11.25 -25.64
N MET A 92 15.03 10.91 -24.76
CA MET A 92 15.12 11.22 -23.34
C MET A 92 16.42 10.67 -22.72
N LEU A 93 16.84 9.47 -23.10
CA LEU A 93 18.04 8.86 -22.52
C LEU A 93 19.36 9.27 -23.16
N THR A 94 19.36 9.67 -24.42
CA THR A 94 20.62 9.93 -25.15
C THR A 94 20.82 11.39 -25.54
N GLY A 95 19.77 12.19 -25.50
CA GLY A 95 19.74 13.55 -26.03
C GLY A 95 19.81 13.63 -27.56
N ASN A 96 19.85 12.49 -28.25
CA ASN A 96 19.87 12.44 -29.71
C ASN A 96 18.45 12.16 -30.20
N ASP A 97 17.92 13.08 -30.98
CA ASP A 97 16.67 12.96 -31.72
C ASP A 97 16.82 11.90 -32.84
N PRO A 98 16.13 10.74 -32.74
CA PRO A 98 16.22 9.67 -33.73
C PRO A 98 15.47 9.97 -35.03
N ASN A 99 14.50 10.88 -35.00
CA ASN A 99 13.63 11.21 -36.13
C ASN A 99 14.14 12.42 -36.93
N GLY A 100 15.03 13.19 -36.30
CA GLY A 100 15.66 14.39 -36.83
C GLY A 100 14.86 15.65 -36.50
N PRO A 101 15.53 16.82 -36.48
CA PRO A 101 15.12 18.01 -35.71
C PRO A 101 13.84 18.74 -36.18
N ASN A 102 13.15 18.21 -37.18
CA ASN A 102 11.90 18.77 -37.71
C ASN A 102 10.79 17.71 -37.83
N GLN A 103 10.97 16.56 -37.19
CA GLN A 103 10.01 15.46 -37.21
C GLN A 103 9.55 15.20 -35.78
N PRO A 104 8.24 15.04 -35.54
CA PRO A 104 7.75 14.72 -34.21
C PRO A 104 8.14 13.30 -33.78
N ASP A 105 8.45 13.13 -32.50
CA ASP A 105 8.75 11.86 -31.85
C ASP A 105 7.53 11.07 -31.47
N GLY A 106 6.42 11.76 -31.26
CA GLY A 106 5.16 11.16 -30.84
C GLY A 106 3.98 11.97 -31.28
N GLN A 107 2.84 11.28 -31.32
CA GLN A 107 1.56 11.89 -31.61
C GLN A 107 0.54 11.44 -30.57
N VAL A 108 -0.26 12.39 -30.11
CA VAL A 108 -1.47 12.17 -29.32
C VAL A 108 -2.66 12.66 -30.15
N ASN A 109 -3.71 11.87 -30.22
CA ASN A 109 -5.00 12.26 -30.80
C ASN A 109 -6.02 12.38 -29.67
N ILE A 110 -6.84 13.43 -29.68
CA ILE A 110 -7.97 13.59 -28.78
C ILE A 110 -9.21 14.05 -29.53
N SER A 111 -10.36 13.49 -29.18
CA SER A 111 -11.65 13.94 -29.70
C SER A 111 -12.12 15.22 -29.03
N SER A 112 -12.55 16.21 -29.81
CA SER A 112 -13.17 17.44 -29.34
C SER A 112 -14.50 17.20 -28.63
N ASP A 113 -15.23 16.13 -28.96
CA ASP A 113 -16.47 15.74 -28.27
C ASP A 113 -16.26 15.45 -26.77
N LEU A 114 -15.03 15.10 -26.38
CA LEU A 114 -14.65 14.85 -24.99
C LEU A 114 -14.20 16.12 -24.25
N LEU A 115 -13.91 17.20 -24.98
CA LEU A 115 -13.36 18.44 -24.45
C LEU A 115 -14.48 19.46 -24.23
N ASN A 116 -15.05 19.45 -23.02
CA ASN A 116 -16.02 20.48 -22.63
C ASN A 116 -15.66 21.12 -21.29
N LEU A 117 -15.87 22.43 -21.20
CA LEU A 117 -15.57 23.23 -20.00
C LEU A 117 -16.71 23.18 -18.95
N SER A 118 -17.71 22.31 -19.14
CA SER A 118 -18.78 22.11 -18.17
C SER A 118 -18.32 21.12 -17.11
N ASP A 119 -18.54 21.44 -15.83
CA ASP A 119 -18.31 20.50 -14.72
C ASP A 119 -19.39 19.41 -14.65
N THR A 120 -20.44 19.53 -15.46
CA THR A 120 -21.55 18.55 -15.56
C THR A 120 -21.50 17.75 -16.85
N GLY A 121 -22.01 16.52 -16.78
CA GLY A 121 -22.03 15.60 -17.91
C GLY A 121 -20.70 14.87 -18.13
N PRO A 122 -20.67 13.90 -19.05
CA PRO A 122 -19.50 13.06 -19.30
C PRO A 122 -18.39 13.82 -20.05
N GLY A 123 -17.26 13.14 -20.23
CA GLY A 123 -16.10 13.62 -20.96
C GLY A 123 -14.96 14.04 -20.02
N PHE A 124 -13.96 14.65 -20.60
CA PHE A 124 -12.82 15.13 -19.83
C PHE A 124 -13.15 16.44 -19.10
N TRP A 125 -12.54 16.59 -17.94
CA TRP A 125 -12.48 17.83 -17.21
C TRP A 125 -11.10 18.45 -17.39
N LEU A 126 -11.08 19.69 -17.85
CA LEU A 126 -9.89 20.50 -17.95
C LEU A 126 -9.81 21.33 -16.67
N ASP A 127 -8.84 21.02 -15.82
CA ASP A 127 -8.66 21.69 -14.54
C ASP A 127 -8.39 23.20 -14.81
N PRO A 128 -9.13 24.12 -14.16
CA PRO A 128 -8.85 25.56 -14.23
C PRO A 128 -7.50 25.97 -13.63
N THR A 129 -6.96 25.17 -12.69
CA THR A 129 -5.69 25.41 -11.98
C THR A 129 -4.74 24.20 -12.10
N PRO A 130 -4.38 23.76 -13.32
CA PRO A 130 -3.78 22.45 -13.56
C PRO A 130 -2.34 22.30 -13.04
N LEU A 131 -1.66 23.41 -12.70
CA LEU A 131 -0.33 23.38 -12.07
C LEU A 131 -0.41 23.11 -10.56
N ASP A 132 -1.42 23.66 -9.90
CA ASP A 132 -1.60 23.52 -8.45
C ASP A 132 -2.35 22.24 -8.10
N ARG A 133 -3.22 21.76 -9.01
CA ARG A 133 -4.03 20.54 -8.85
C ARG A 133 -4.70 20.51 -7.48
N THR A 134 -5.43 21.58 -7.15
CA THR A 134 -6.14 21.69 -5.86
C THR A 134 -7.66 21.55 -5.97
N ASP A 135 -8.23 21.87 -7.14
CA ASP A 135 -9.66 21.73 -7.38
C ASP A 135 -10.08 20.25 -7.44
N ALA A 136 -11.27 19.95 -6.92
CA ALA A 136 -11.81 18.60 -6.92
C ALA A 136 -12.37 18.24 -8.31
N VAL A 137 -11.99 17.07 -8.82
CA VAL A 137 -12.49 16.56 -10.11
C VAL A 137 -14.01 16.34 -10.01
N PRO A 138 -14.83 16.89 -10.92
CA PRO A 138 -16.27 16.69 -10.87
C PRO A 138 -16.67 15.21 -10.98
N ALA A 139 -17.66 14.79 -10.21
CA ALA A 139 -18.04 13.38 -10.06
C ALA A 139 -18.42 12.65 -11.37
N ALA A 140 -18.86 13.39 -12.40
CA ALA A 140 -19.24 12.84 -13.70
C ALA A 140 -18.12 12.95 -14.75
N LYS A 141 -16.91 13.33 -14.35
CA LYS A 141 -15.80 13.65 -15.25
C LYS A 141 -14.58 12.80 -14.99
N VAL A 142 -13.77 12.63 -16.03
CA VAL A 142 -12.40 12.11 -15.94
C VAL A 142 -11.43 13.28 -16.10
N GLU A 143 -10.43 13.38 -15.24
CA GLU A 143 -9.44 14.45 -15.31
C GLU A 143 -8.57 14.31 -16.57
N PHE A 144 -8.53 15.32 -17.45
CA PHE A 144 -7.73 15.28 -18.68
C PHE A 144 -6.23 15.17 -18.37
N PHE A 145 -5.73 15.87 -17.35
CA PHE A 145 -4.32 15.83 -16.96
C PHE A 145 -3.84 14.39 -16.77
N HIS A 146 -4.56 13.62 -15.93
CA HIS A 146 -4.25 12.22 -15.66
C HIS A 146 -4.17 11.42 -16.96
N VAL A 147 -5.21 11.52 -17.79
CA VAL A 147 -5.29 10.75 -19.04
C VAL A 147 -4.20 11.19 -20.03
N PHE A 148 -3.81 12.46 -20.03
CA PHE A 148 -2.71 12.91 -20.87
C PHE A 148 -1.36 12.38 -20.38
N VAL A 149 -1.07 12.42 -19.07
CA VAL A 149 0.15 11.82 -18.50
C VAL A 149 0.20 10.31 -18.80
N HIS A 150 -0.93 9.62 -18.66
CA HIS A 150 -1.08 8.21 -19.02
C HIS A 150 -0.62 7.93 -20.46
N GLU A 151 -1.11 8.72 -21.43
CA GLU A 151 -0.68 8.60 -22.82
C GLU A 151 0.81 8.91 -23.01
N ILE A 152 1.37 9.88 -22.26
CA ILE A 152 2.82 10.15 -22.28
C ILE A 152 3.63 8.94 -21.79
N LEU A 153 3.16 8.19 -20.79
CA LEU A 153 3.87 7.01 -20.30
C LEU A 153 3.87 5.87 -21.34
N HIS A 154 2.77 5.69 -22.07
CA HIS A 154 2.74 4.77 -23.22
C HIS A 154 3.71 5.19 -24.32
N LEU A 155 3.81 6.50 -24.58
CA LEU A 155 4.75 7.09 -25.53
C LEU A 155 6.22 6.89 -25.12
N ILE A 156 6.53 7.06 -23.83
CA ILE A 156 7.88 6.83 -23.28
C ILE A 156 8.25 5.36 -23.48
N GLY A 157 7.39 4.42 -23.12
CA GLY A 157 7.71 3.01 -23.37
C GLY A 157 6.92 2.00 -22.56
N MET A 158 5.91 2.43 -21.80
CA MET A 158 4.97 1.52 -21.13
C MET A 158 3.99 0.90 -22.13
N SER A 159 4.50 0.33 -23.21
CA SER A 159 3.72 -0.21 -24.31
C SER A 159 4.43 -1.40 -24.95
N GLY A 160 3.64 -2.38 -25.35
CA GLY A 160 4.10 -3.57 -26.05
C GLY A 160 3.78 -3.52 -27.53
N THR A 161 4.35 -4.46 -28.28
CA THR A 161 4.05 -4.67 -29.70
C THR A 161 3.64 -6.10 -30.01
N ARG A 162 3.64 -6.97 -29.00
CA ARG A 162 3.21 -8.37 -29.10
C ARG A 162 1.87 -8.50 -29.83
N ASP A 163 1.79 -9.43 -30.77
CA ASP A 163 0.61 -9.60 -31.63
C ASP A 163 -0.61 -9.99 -30.77
N PRO A 164 -1.70 -9.20 -30.78
CA PRO A 164 -2.87 -9.44 -29.96
C PRO A 164 -3.70 -10.66 -30.39
N ASN A 165 -3.27 -11.44 -31.38
CA ASN A 165 -3.90 -12.71 -31.76
C ASN A 165 -2.97 -13.91 -31.57
N ASP A 166 -1.67 -13.66 -31.35
CA ASP A 166 -0.66 -14.69 -31.16
C ASP A 166 0.45 -14.15 -30.26
N PRO A 167 0.37 -14.35 -28.93
CA PRO A 167 1.33 -13.78 -27.98
C PRO A 167 2.74 -14.32 -28.17
N THR A 168 2.95 -15.34 -29.02
CA THR A 168 4.30 -15.83 -29.37
C THR A 168 4.96 -15.04 -30.51
N LYS A 169 4.25 -14.09 -31.12
CA LYS A 169 4.71 -13.32 -32.27
C LYS A 169 4.84 -11.83 -31.99
N PHE A 170 5.80 -11.25 -32.69
CA PHE A 170 6.04 -9.81 -32.70
C PHE A 170 6.11 -9.29 -34.13
N PRO A 171 5.52 -8.11 -34.41
CA PRO A 171 5.70 -7.43 -35.68
C PRO A 171 7.19 -7.29 -36.03
N GLY A 172 7.59 -7.83 -37.18
CA GLY A 172 8.97 -7.75 -37.65
C GLY A 172 10.01 -8.50 -36.80
N ASN A 173 9.60 -9.41 -35.91
CA ASN A 173 10.48 -10.10 -34.95
C ASN A 173 11.29 -9.10 -34.08
N ALA A 174 10.62 -8.06 -33.62
CA ALA A 174 11.17 -7.02 -32.76
C ALA A 174 10.32 -6.88 -31.49
N GLU A 175 10.95 -6.90 -30.33
CA GLU A 175 10.32 -6.74 -29.02
C GLU A 175 10.63 -5.35 -28.47
N THR A 176 9.66 -4.71 -27.82
CA THR A 176 9.97 -3.55 -26.98
C THR A 176 10.66 -3.99 -25.70
N GLU A 177 11.34 -3.07 -25.02
CA GLU A 177 11.85 -3.34 -23.65
C GLU A 177 10.74 -3.76 -22.69
N PHE A 178 9.54 -3.19 -22.85
CA PHE A 178 8.37 -3.60 -22.07
C PHE A 178 7.93 -5.03 -22.38
N ASP A 179 7.89 -5.42 -23.67
CA ASP A 179 7.58 -6.80 -24.08
C ASP A 179 8.60 -7.80 -23.50
N ALA A 180 9.89 -7.43 -23.50
CA ALA A 180 10.98 -8.24 -22.97
C ALA A 180 10.91 -8.43 -21.44
N LEU A 181 10.22 -7.52 -20.76
CA LEU A 181 9.91 -7.58 -19.32
C LEU A 181 8.48 -8.05 -19.03
N THR A 182 7.80 -8.61 -20.02
CA THR A 182 6.44 -9.15 -19.86
C THR A 182 6.43 -10.66 -20.05
N THR A 183 5.92 -11.40 -19.07
CA THR A 183 5.72 -12.84 -19.13
C THR A 183 4.23 -13.21 -19.05
N PHE A 184 3.87 -14.43 -19.44
CA PHE A 184 2.50 -14.92 -19.35
C PHE A 184 2.39 -16.07 -18.36
N ILE A 185 1.63 -15.86 -17.28
CA ILE A 185 1.35 -16.87 -16.25
C ILE A 185 -0.11 -17.27 -16.41
N ASN A 186 -0.37 -18.54 -16.72
CA ASN A 186 -1.72 -19.08 -16.98
C ASN A 186 -2.50 -18.28 -18.05
N GLY A 187 -1.81 -17.72 -19.05
CA GLY A 187 -2.41 -16.95 -20.13
C GLY A 187 -2.70 -15.48 -19.82
N ALA A 188 -2.37 -15.00 -18.61
CA ALA A 188 -2.46 -13.58 -18.25
C ALA A 188 -1.06 -12.92 -18.27
N PRO A 189 -0.93 -11.68 -18.75
CA PRO A 189 0.34 -10.96 -18.78
C PRO A 189 0.75 -10.43 -17.41
N TYR A 190 2.05 -10.51 -17.11
CA TYR A 190 2.67 -9.97 -15.91
C TYR A 190 3.97 -9.26 -16.26
N PHE A 191 4.18 -8.09 -15.67
CA PHE A 191 5.44 -7.37 -15.76
C PHE A 191 6.44 -7.91 -14.72
N THR A 192 7.64 -8.23 -15.17
CA THR A 192 8.69 -8.90 -14.38
C THR A 192 9.94 -8.05 -14.19
N GLY A 193 9.83 -6.74 -14.36
CA GLY A 193 10.91 -5.82 -14.04
C GLY A 193 11.39 -5.97 -12.58
N ALA A 194 12.68 -5.73 -12.34
CA ALA A 194 13.31 -5.97 -11.05
C ALA A 194 12.85 -4.92 -10.02
N ALA A 195 12.76 -3.66 -10.43
CA ALA A 195 12.22 -2.58 -9.61
C ALA A 195 10.78 -2.88 -9.20
N VAL A 196 9.95 -3.26 -10.18
CA VAL A 196 8.55 -3.59 -9.95
C VAL A 196 8.40 -4.74 -8.97
N GLN A 197 9.14 -5.83 -9.16
CA GLN A 197 9.08 -6.95 -8.22
C GLN A 197 9.54 -6.55 -6.82
N ALA A 198 10.53 -5.68 -6.69
CA ALA A 198 11.00 -5.22 -5.40
C ALA A 198 9.94 -4.37 -4.65
N VAL A 199 9.18 -3.53 -5.35
CA VAL A 199 8.06 -2.78 -4.75
C VAL A 199 6.79 -3.62 -4.55
N HIS A 200 6.72 -4.78 -5.21
CA HIS A 200 5.58 -5.71 -5.24
C HIS A 200 5.91 -7.05 -4.55
N ASN A 201 6.64 -7.01 -3.43
CA ASN A 201 6.90 -8.18 -2.57
C ASN A 201 7.51 -9.39 -3.32
N GLY A 202 8.42 -9.13 -4.25
CA GLY A 202 9.08 -10.13 -5.09
C GLY A 202 8.18 -10.83 -6.10
N THR A 203 6.96 -10.32 -6.33
CA THR A 203 6.01 -10.93 -7.26
C THR A 203 5.87 -10.10 -8.54
N PRO A 204 5.73 -10.73 -9.72
CA PRO A 204 5.41 -10.01 -10.94
C PRO A 204 4.12 -9.20 -10.81
N LEU A 205 4.09 -8.03 -11.45
CA LEU A 205 2.93 -7.13 -11.42
C LEU A 205 1.92 -7.57 -12.49
N ALA A 206 0.67 -7.78 -12.07
CA ALA A 206 -0.39 -8.15 -13.01
C ALA A 206 -0.67 -7.01 -13.99
N LEU A 207 -0.76 -7.36 -15.27
CA LEU A 207 -1.21 -6.46 -16.32
C LEU A 207 -2.59 -6.92 -16.81
N GLU A 208 -3.37 -5.99 -17.35
CA GLU A 208 -4.73 -6.30 -17.79
C GLU A 208 -4.74 -7.44 -18.82
N PRO A 209 -5.72 -8.37 -18.70
CA PRO A 209 -5.83 -9.51 -19.59
C PRO A 209 -6.30 -9.05 -20.97
N SER A 210 -5.33 -8.74 -21.83
CA SER A 210 -5.44 -9.18 -23.21
C SER A 210 -5.01 -10.65 -23.23
N ALA A 211 -5.96 -11.57 -23.41
CA ALA A 211 -5.68 -13.02 -23.43
C ALA A 211 -4.67 -13.44 -24.53
N GLN A 212 -4.21 -12.50 -25.35
CA GLN A 212 -3.35 -12.71 -26.50
C GLN A 212 -2.26 -11.62 -26.67
N GLY A 213 -2.11 -10.64 -25.77
CA GLY A 213 -1.14 -9.53 -25.89
C GLY A 213 -1.80 -8.18 -26.23
N SER A 214 -1.22 -7.09 -25.74
CA SER A 214 -1.75 -5.73 -25.92
C SER A 214 -0.68 -4.80 -26.43
N LYS A 215 -1.07 -3.87 -27.31
CA LYS A 215 -0.25 -2.72 -27.65
C LYS A 215 -0.10 -1.75 -26.46
N TYR A 216 -1.11 -1.71 -25.60
CA TYR A 216 -1.20 -0.81 -24.45
C TYR A 216 -1.52 -1.66 -23.21
N TYR A 217 -0.47 -2.08 -22.51
CA TYR A 217 -0.65 -2.78 -21.24
C TYR A 217 -1.01 -1.79 -20.15
N HIS A 218 -2.00 -2.15 -19.34
CA HIS A 218 -2.44 -1.40 -18.18
C HIS A 218 -2.13 -2.21 -16.93
N ILE A 219 -1.91 -1.54 -15.80
CA ILE A 219 -1.71 -2.23 -14.51
C ILE A 219 -3.08 -2.76 -14.03
N ALA A 220 -3.13 -4.04 -13.64
CA ALA A 220 -4.35 -4.74 -13.24
C ALA A 220 -4.30 -5.24 -11.80
N ILE A 221 -4.03 -4.33 -10.88
CA ILE A 221 -4.05 -4.61 -9.44
C ILE A 221 -5.22 -3.92 -8.77
N SER A 222 -5.74 -4.52 -7.71
CA SER A 222 -6.79 -3.90 -6.87
C SER A 222 -6.25 -2.90 -5.85
N GLU A 223 -4.93 -2.70 -5.80
CA GLU A 223 -4.25 -1.88 -4.80
C GLU A 223 -4.04 -0.45 -5.29
N GLY A 224 -4.86 0.48 -4.79
CA GLY A 224 -4.66 1.90 -4.99
C GLY A 224 -5.01 2.40 -6.40
N LEU A 225 -4.76 3.69 -6.60
CA LEU A 225 -4.88 4.36 -7.89
C LEU A 225 -3.47 4.47 -8.49
N ASP A 226 -3.32 4.10 -9.75
CA ASP A 226 -2.06 4.21 -10.51
C ASP A 226 -2.29 4.99 -11.81
N MET A 227 -1.22 5.55 -12.38
CA MET A 227 -1.34 6.39 -13.57
C MET A 227 -1.66 5.59 -14.83
N ILE A 228 -1.23 4.32 -14.91
CA ILE A 228 -1.48 3.38 -16.01
C ILE A 228 -2.71 2.47 -15.76
N ASN A 229 -3.66 2.93 -14.95
CA ASN A 229 -4.80 2.12 -14.55
C ASN A 229 -5.71 1.82 -15.74
N TYR A 230 -6.21 0.59 -15.79
CA TYR A 230 -7.19 0.15 -16.78
C TYR A 230 -8.53 0.88 -16.71
N THR A 231 -8.99 1.14 -15.49
CA THR A 231 -10.23 1.86 -15.25
C THR A 231 -9.89 3.24 -14.73
N THR A 232 -10.51 4.25 -15.31
CA THR A 232 -10.38 5.64 -14.86
C THR A 232 -11.67 6.07 -14.15
N PRO A 233 -11.77 5.83 -12.82
CA PRO A 233 -12.84 6.34 -12.00
C PRO A 233 -13.13 7.82 -12.25
N HIS A 234 -14.41 8.15 -12.36
CA HIS A 234 -14.83 9.54 -12.49
C HIS A 234 -14.68 10.26 -11.15
N GLY A 235 -14.48 11.57 -11.17
CA GLY A 235 -14.35 12.40 -9.96
C GLY A 235 -13.10 12.13 -9.15
N THR A 236 -12.09 11.49 -9.74
CA THR A 236 -10.89 11.04 -9.03
C THR A 236 -9.64 11.65 -9.65
N ARG A 237 -8.70 12.04 -8.78
CA ARG A 237 -7.37 12.51 -9.16
C ARG A 237 -6.36 11.37 -9.02
N PHE A 238 -5.46 11.28 -10.00
CA PHE A 238 -4.41 10.27 -10.05
C PHE A 238 -3.05 10.94 -9.96
N GLU A 239 -2.15 10.29 -9.26
CA GLU A 239 -0.74 10.64 -9.15
C GLU A 239 0.08 9.39 -9.49
N TYR A 240 1.38 9.55 -9.75
CA TYR A 240 2.25 8.38 -9.92
C TYR A 240 2.18 7.47 -8.69
N SER A 241 1.91 6.19 -8.94
CA SER A 241 2.13 5.15 -7.95
C SER A 241 3.61 4.74 -7.96
N LYS A 242 4.03 4.03 -6.91
CA LYS A 242 5.33 3.33 -6.91
C LYS A 242 5.50 2.37 -8.09
N TYR A 243 4.41 1.82 -8.63
CA TYR A 243 4.47 0.87 -9.75
C TYR A 243 4.76 1.59 -11.07
N ASP A 244 4.16 2.76 -11.31
CA ASP A 244 4.44 3.57 -12.49
C ASP A 244 5.93 3.96 -12.54
N LEU A 245 6.45 4.47 -11.42
CA LEU A 245 7.85 4.86 -11.30
C LEU A 245 8.80 3.65 -11.40
N ALA A 246 8.46 2.53 -10.78
CA ALA A 246 9.26 1.31 -10.87
C ALA A 246 9.32 0.77 -12.31
N ILE A 247 8.21 0.80 -13.07
CA ILE A 247 8.21 0.43 -14.49
C ILE A 247 9.15 1.37 -15.27
N LEU A 248 9.07 2.69 -15.06
CA LEU A 248 9.98 3.63 -15.74
C LEU A 248 11.45 3.31 -15.44
N ARG A 249 11.78 2.98 -14.19
CA ARG A 249 13.13 2.56 -13.80
C ARG A 249 13.56 1.26 -14.48
N ASP A 250 12.68 0.27 -14.56
CA ASP A 250 12.94 -0.99 -15.26
C ASP A 250 13.14 -0.78 -16.78
N LEU A 251 12.52 0.24 -17.36
CA LEU A 251 12.75 0.70 -18.74
C LEU A 251 14.01 1.59 -18.88
N GLY A 252 14.76 1.77 -17.81
CA GLY A 252 16.03 2.51 -17.78
C GLY A 252 15.88 4.03 -17.70
N MET A 253 14.69 4.56 -17.43
CA MET A 253 14.51 6.00 -17.20
C MET A 253 15.19 6.43 -15.90
N SER A 254 15.78 7.63 -15.93
CA SER A 254 16.25 8.30 -14.71
C SER A 254 15.08 9.05 -14.09
N LEU A 255 14.87 8.88 -12.79
CA LEU A 255 13.81 9.56 -12.06
C LEU A 255 14.36 10.73 -11.26
N ILE A 256 13.52 11.73 -11.06
CA ILE A 256 13.81 12.89 -10.22
C ILE A 256 13.04 12.70 -8.91
N ASN A 257 13.80 12.64 -7.82
CA ASN A 257 13.24 12.52 -6.48
C ASN A 257 13.06 13.92 -5.89
N THR A 258 11.81 14.35 -5.70
CA THR A 258 11.47 15.65 -5.10
C THR A 258 10.82 15.42 -3.75
N ALA A 259 11.47 15.89 -2.69
CA ALA A 259 10.99 15.75 -1.33
C ALA A 259 9.77 16.65 -1.08
N THR A 260 8.72 16.11 -0.49
CA THR A 260 7.52 16.85 -0.10
C THR A 260 7.21 16.69 1.39
N ALA A 261 6.03 17.15 1.79
CA ALA A 261 5.52 16.95 3.16
C ALA A 261 4.44 15.85 3.21
N GLY A 262 4.21 15.16 2.08
CA GLY A 262 3.31 14.02 1.96
C GLY A 262 4.09 12.75 1.66
N ASN A 263 3.36 11.67 1.40
CA ASN A 263 3.96 10.36 1.14
C ASN A 263 4.64 10.35 -0.23
N ASP A 264 5.96 10.13 -0.24
CA ASP A 264 6.78 10.17 -1.43
C ASP A 264 7.33 8.78 -1.83
N TYR A 265 7.62 8.64 -3.12
CA TYR A 265 8.26 7.46 -3.70
C TYR A 265 9.64 7.84 -4.24
N PHE A 266 10.71 7.50 -3.52
CA PHE A 266 12.08 7.80 -3.93
C PHE A 266 12.75 6.56 -4.53
N PHE A 267 13.25 6.70 -5.76
CA PHE A 267 14.01 5.66 -6.44
C PHE A 267 15.37 6.25 -6.86
N GLY A 268 16.45 5.76 -6.26
CA GLY A 268 17.83 6.09 -6.61
C GLY A 268 18.32 5.41 -7.89
N ASP A 269 19.62 5.35 -8.09
CA ASP A 269 20.32 4.68 -9.18
C ASP A 269 21.49 3.83 -8.69
N ASP A 270 22.38 3.36 -9.58
CA ASP A 270 23.49 2.48 -9.16
C ASP A 270 24.71 3.27 -8.59
N THR A 271 24.56 4.56 -8.29
CA THR A 271 25.58 5.41 -7.68
C THR A 271 25.31 5.65 -6.19
N ALA A 272 26.34 6.05 -5.43
CA ALA A 272 26.15 6.35 -4.01
C ALA A 272 25.44 7.69 -3.80
N GLU A 273 24.26 7.66 -3.22
CA GLU A 273 23.35 8.80 -3.10
C GLU A 273 23.02 9.15 -1.64
N ALA A 274 22.50 10.37 -1.46
CA ALA A 274 21.88 10.81 -0.21
C ALA A 274 20.38 11.03 -0.46
N LEU A 275 19.54 10.14 0.04
CA LEU A 275 18.09 10.14 -0.21
C LEU A 275 17.35 10.58 1.05
N ALA A 276 16.53 11.62 0.92
CA ALA A 276 15.76 12.17 2.02
C ALA A 276 14.38 12.66 1.50
N PRO A 277 13.34 11.81 1.54
CA PRO A 277 12.00 12.17 1.05
C PRO A 277 11.31 13.22 1.92
N GLY A 278 11.61 13.32 3.21
CA GLY A 278 11.17 14.43 4.05
C GLY A 278 10.15 14.01 5.10
N ALA A 279 8.93 14.51 5.00
CA ALA A 279 7.86 14.18 5.95
C ALA A 279 6.76 13.44 5.22
N GLY A 280 6.20 12.40 5.81
CA GLY A 280 5.23 11.53 5.16
C GLY A 280 5.51 10.08 5.49
N ASP A 281 4.60 9.19 5.09
CA ASP A 281 4.88 7.76 5.07
C ASP A 281 5.54 7.43 3.72
N ASP A 282 6.88 7.40 3.69
CA ASP A 282 7.65 7.36 2.45
C ASP A 282 8.12 5.95 2.08
N PHE A 283 8.32 5.74 0.78
CA PHE A 283 8.91 4.52 0.25
C PHE A 283 10.18 4.85 -0.52
N ILE A 284 11.29 4.21 -0.15
CA ILE A 284 12.62 4.53 -0.67
C ILE A 284 13.31 3.27 -1.18
N MET A 285 13.87 3.34 -2.39
CA MET A 285 14.72 2.30 -2.96
C MET A 285 16.00 2.93 -3.48
N GLY A 286 17.14 2.62 -2.85
CA GLY A 286 18.46 3.15 -3.22
C GLY A 286 18.98 2.67 -4.56
N TYR A 287 18.73 1.39 -4.89
CA TYR A 287 19.42 0.64 -5.95
C TYR A 287 20.86 0.34 -5.54
N GLY A 288 21.83 0.56 -6.44
CA GLY A 288 23.22 0.20 -6.20
C GLY A 288 24.00 1.37 -5.62
N GLY A 289 25.29 1.19 -5.38
CA GLY A 289 26.06 2.18 -4.64
C GLY A 289 25.98 1.93 -3.14
N ASN A 290 26.44 2.91 -2.35
CA ASN A 290 26.42 2.83 -0.89
C ASN A 290 25.67 4.07 -0.40
N ASP A 291 24.38 3.92 -0.12
CA ASP A 291 23.51 5.06 0.04
C ASP A 291 23.40 5.52 1.49
N THR A 292 23.11 6.80 1.67
CA THR A 292 22.65 7.36 2.95
C THR A 292 21.19 7.71 2.81
N ILE A 293 20.33 6.95 3.47
CA ILE A 293 18.87 7.10 3.39
C ILE A 293 18.35 7.63 4.72
N ASP A 294 17.73 8.80 4.69
CA ASP A 294 17.01 9.37 5.83
C ASP A 294 15.53 9.45 5.52
N GLY A 295 14.73 8.54 6.08
CA GLY A 295 13.28 8.55 5.89
C GLY A 295 12.57 9.77 6.47
N GLY A 296 13.23 10.57 7.33
CA GLY A 296 12.61 11.72 7.96
C GLY A 296 11.42 11.36 8.88
N SER A 297 10.36 12.15 8.89
CA SER A 297 9.24 11.94 9.84
C SER A 297 8.09 11.14 9.22
N GLY A 298 7.55 10.16 9.92
CA GLY A 298 6.45 9.31 9.46
C GLY A 298 6.85 7.83 9.49
N THR A 299 6.15 7.00 8.74
CA THR A 299 6.39 5.55 8.63
C THR A 299 7.00 5.21 7.28
N ASN A 300 8.30 5.00 7.29
CA ASN A 300 9.10 4.89 6.09
C ASN A 300 9.56 3.46 5.84
N VAL A 301 9.53 3.08 4.57
CA VAL A 301 9.95 1.77 4.07
C VAL A 301 11.17 1.92 3.19
N ALA A 302 12.28 1.27 3.55
CA ALA A 302 13.42 1.09 2.66
C ALA A 302 13.30 -0.28 1.96
N ALA A 303 13.29 -0.31 0.63
CA ALA A 303 13.08 -1.53 -0.14
C ALA A 303 14.33 -1.94 -0.94
N TYR A 304 14.51 -3.26 -1.06
CA TYR A 304 15.71 -3.90 -1.61
C TYR A 304 15.35 -4.91 -2.70
N ARG A 305 16.22 -5.06 -3.71
CA ARG A 305 15.96 -5.88 -4.92
C ARG A 305 16.11 -7.39 -4.72
N GLY A 306 16.59 -7.81 -3.55
CA GLY A 306 16.91 -9.21 -3.23
C GLY A 306 16.05 -9.82 -2.15
N LYS A 307 16.38 -11.07 -1.78
CA LYS A 307 15.74 -11.76 -0.65
C LYS A 307 16.44 -11.36 0.64
N SER A 308 15.72 -11.36 1.75
CA SER A 308 16.25 -11.04 3.09
C SER A 308 17.51 -11.84 3.45
N THR A 309 17.61 -13.10 2.99
CA THR A 309 18.78 -13.95 3.20
C THR A 309 20.02 -13.52 2.43
N ASP A 310 19.90 -12.60 1.47
CA ASP A 310 21.02 -12.05 0.71
C ASP A 310 21.67 -10.86 1.43
N TYR A 311 21.07 -10.37 2.51
CA TYR A 311 21.55 -9.18 3.22
C TYR A 311 22.03 -9.51 4.64
N THR A 312 22.79 -8.60 5.21
CA THR A 312 23.01 -8.49 6.65
C THR A 312 22.58 -7.11 7.10
N ILE A 313 21.85 -7.02 8.21
CA ILE A 313 21.44 -5.75 8.82
C ILE A 313 22.10 -5.64 10.18
N VAL A 314 22.81 -4.54 10.43
CA VAL A 314 23.50 -4.27 11.68
C VAL A 314 23.07 -2.90 12.20
N ALA A 315 22.67 -2.82 13.46
CA ALA A 315 22.42 -1.54 14.09
C ALA A 315 23.70 -0.90 14.61
N SER A 316 23.81 0.41 14.42
CA SER A 316 24.86 1.25 14.98
C SER A 316 24.23 2.52 15.54
N GLY A 317 23.89 2.51 16.83
CA GLY A 317 23.14 3.61 17.46
C GLY A 317 21.72 3.72 16.91
N SER A 318 21.38 4.87 16.33
CA SER A 318 20.09 5.13 15.66
C SER A 318 20.10 4.82 14.16
N THR A 319 21.20 4.27 13.64
CA THR A 319 21.36 3.93 12.22
C THR A 319 21.25 2.42 12.02
N LEU A 320 20.69 2.00 10.89
CA LEU A 320 20.79 0.65 10.38
C LEU A 320 21.81 0.63 9.24
N ILE A 321 22.71 -0.35 9.24
CA ILE A 321 23.61 -0.62 8.13
C ILE A 321 23.11 -1.88 7.44
N VAL A 322 22.63 -1.76 6.21
CA VAL A 322 22.19 -2.87 5.38
C VAL A 322 23.28 -3.18 4.37
N THR A 323 23.78 -4.41 4.36
CA THR A 323 24.85 -4.84 3.45
C THR A 323 24.33 -5.96 2.58
N ASP A 324 24.34 -5.75 1.27
CA ASP A 324 24.07 -6.78 0.28
C ASP A 324 25.30 -7.70 0.12
N LYS A 325 25.07 -9.01 0.17
CA LYS A 325 26.12 -10.03 -0.07
C LYS A 325 26.27 -10.34 -1.56
N VAL A 326 25.35 -9.87 -2.40
CA VAL A 326 25.41 -10.01 -3.86
C VAL A 326 26.14 -8.80 -4.43
N ALA A 327 27.26 -9.06 -5.12
CA ALA A 327 28.08 -7.99 -5.70
C ALA A 327 27.32 -7.20 -6.77
N ASN A 328 27.47 -5.88 -6.77
CA ASN A 328 26.92 -4.94 -7.74
C ASN A 328 25.39 -4.97 -7.87
N ARG A 329 24.68 -5.40 -6.81
CA ARG A 329 23.25 -5.17 -6.67
C ARG A 329 23.06 -3.97 -5.75
N ASP A 330 22.77 -4.15 -4.46
CA ASP A 330 22.36 -3.01 -3.61
C ASP A 330 23.45 -2.41 -2.73
N GLY A 331 24.67 -2.96 -2.76
CA GLY A 331 25.81 -2.39 -2.03
C GLY A 331 25.63 -2.30 -0.50
N VAL A 332 26.06 -1.20 0.10
CA VAL A 332 26.08 -1.00 1.57
C VAL A 332 25.46 0.33 1.95
N ASP A 333 24.26 0.28 2.52
CA ASP A 333 23.48 1.46 2.86
C ASP A 333 23.47 1.76 4.34
N THR A 334 23.39 3.05 4.64
CA THR A 334 23.20 3.60 5.98
C THR A 334 21.81 4.23 6.06
N LEU A 335 20.94 3.67 6.90
CA LEU A 335 19.54 4.07 7.03
C LEU A 335 19.30 4.77 8.37
N THR A 336 18.59 5.89 8.34
CA THR A 336 18.00 6.57 9.50
C THR A 336 16.51 6.78 9.30
N ASN A 337 15.76 6.80 10.40
CA ASN A 337 14.32 7.06 10.39
C ASN A 337 13.53 6.13 9.45
N ILE A 338 13.92 4.85 9.40
CA ILE A 338 13.25 3.79 8.65
C ILE A 338 12.58 2.82 9.64
N GLN A 339 11.29 2.56 9.43
CA GLN A 339 10.46 1.71 10.29
C GLN A 339 10.31 0.29 9.72
N ALA A 340 10.50 0.12 8.42
CA ALA A 340 10.46 -1.18 7.76
C ALA A 340 11.53 -1.30 6.66
N VAL A 341 12.13 -2.49 6.58
CA VAL A 341 13.00 -2.87 5.47
C VAL A 341 12.31 -3.98 4.67
N GLN A 342 11.95 -3.68 3.42
CA GLN A 342 11.27 -4.62 2.53
C GLN A 342 12.27 -5.34 1.63
N PHE A 343 12.16 -6.66 1.61
CA PHE A 343 12.84 -7.54 0.66
C PHE A 343 11.81 -8.23 -0.22
N THR A 344 12.28 -8.86 -1.30
CA THR A 344 11.44 -9.63 -2.23
C THR A 344 10.75 -10.85 -1.61
N ASP A 345 11.20 -11.35 -0.47
CA ASP A 345 10.61 -12.50 0.22
C ASP A 345 9.82 -12.14 1.48
N LYS A 346 10.14 -11.00 2.13
CA LYS A 346 9.44 -10.51 3.32
C LYS A 346 9.80 -9.05 3.64
N THR A 347 8.99 -8.43 4.47
CA THR A 347 9.29 -7.15 5.13
C THR A 347 9.70 -7.39 6.58
N LEU A 348 10.80 -6.79 7.01
CA LEU A 348 11.21 -6.73 8.41
C LEU A 348 10.79 -5.37 8.99
N SER A 349 10.12 -5.36 10.13
CA SER A 349 9.70 -4.14 10.83
C SER A 349 9.66 -4.37 12.34
N GLY A 350 9.59 -3.29 13.12
CA GLY A 350 9.55 -3.36 14.58
C GLY A 350 10.66 -4.26 15.13
N ALA A 351 10.33 -5.14 16.09
CA ALA A 351 11.30 -6.04 16.73
C ALA A 351 12.08 -6.98 15.79
N ALA A 352 11.66 -7.14 14.53
CA ALA A 352 12.37 -7.94 13.54
C ALA A 352 13.56 -7.21 12.90
N LEU A 353 13.67 -5.89 13.04
CA LEU A 353 14.83 -5.12 12.61
C LEU A 353 15.93 -5.13 13.68
N PRO A 354 17.17 -5.47 13.35
CA PRO A 354 18.30 -5.34 14.28
C PRO A 354 18.39 -3.90 14.78
N GLY A 355 18.40 -3.69 16.10
CA GLY A 355 18.39 -2.35 16.70
C GLY A 355 17.06 -1.62 16.72
N ALA A 356 15.95 -2.26 16.31
CA ALA A 356 14.64 -1.87 16.81
C ALA A 356 14.69 -1.95 18.33
N LYS A 357 14.77 -0.77 18.93
CA LYS A 357 15.35 -0.58 20.24
C LYS A 357 14.39 -1.04 21.33
N LEU A 358 14.32 -2.33 21.64
CA LEU A 358 13.87 -2.80 22.97
C LEU A 358 14.71 -3.97 23.48
N THR A 359 15.98 -3.70 23.78
CA THR A 359 16.72 -4.42 24.83
C THR A 359 17.85 -3.54 25.38
N PHE A 360 17.73 -3.06 26.63
CA PHE A 360 18.85 -2.48 27.36
C PHE A 360 18.91 -2.95 28.82
N HIS A 361 20.10 -2.77 29.40
CA HIS A 361 20.57 -3.31 30.66
C HIS A 361 20.38 -2.29 31.81
N THR A 362 20.20 -2.78 33.04
CA THR A 362 20.30 -2.12 34.37
C THR A 362 20.26 -0.57 34.42
N GLY A 363 19.15 0.01 34.91
CA GLY A 363 18.99 1.45 35.15
C GLY A 363 17.52 1.88 35.26
N SER A 364 17.27 3.20 35.27
CA SER A 364 15.95 3.82 35.05
C SER A 364 15.93 4.40 33.62
N GLU A 365 14.91 4.10 32.82
CA GLU A 365 14.86 4.49 31.40
C GLU A 365 13.65 5.34 30.97
N GLU A 366 13.78 5.98 29.80
CA GLU A 366 12.67 6.57 29.05
C GLU A 366 12.51 5.80 27.72
N VAL A 367 11.32 5.27 27.48
CA VAL A 367 11.00 4.36 26.40
C VAL A 367 9.75 4.87 25.68
N VAL A 368 9.87 5.08 24.38
CA VAL A 368 8.77 5.60 23.55
C VAL A 368 8.53 4.60 22.43
N GLY A 369 7.36 3.97 22.45
CA GLY A 369 6.83 3.19 21.35
C GLY A 369 6.31 4.08 20.23
N THR A 370 5.89 3.44 19.15
CA THR A 370 5.57 4.09 17.89
C THR A 370 4.06 4.28 17.75
N SER A 371 3.61 4.99 16.71
CA SER A 371 2.18 5.14 16.41
C SER A 371 1.61 4.00 15.57
N PHE A 372 2.41 2.97 15.23
CA PHE A 372 2.04 1.91 14.31
C PHE A 372 2.49 0.53 14.78
N GLY A 373 1.64 -0.48 14.59
CA GLY A 373 1.94 -1.84 15.05
C GLY A 373 1.69 -2.02 16.54
N ARG A 374 2.24 -3.09 17.11
CA ARG A 374 2.12 -3.42 18.53
C ARG A 374 3.49 -3.36 19.16
N ASP A 375 3.75 -2.33 19.95
CA ASP A 375 5.03 -2.13 20.62
C ASP A 375 5.12 -2.99 21.89
N THR A 376 6.20 -3.75 21.97
CA THR A 376 6.41 -4.76 23.01
C THR A 376 7.68 -4.47 23.79
N PHE A 377 7.54 -3.94 25.00
CA PHE A 377 8.60 -3.82 25.99
C PHE A 377 8.90 -5.18 26.62
N THR A 378 10.16 -5.51 26.87
CA THR A 378 10.55 -6.81 27.46
C THR A 378 11.43 -6.58 28.67
N GLU A 379 11.00 -7.14 29.81
CA GLU A 379 11.68 -7.06 31.08
C GLU A 379 12.25 -8.40 31.55
N THR A 380 13.30 -8.30 32.37
CA THR A 380 13.87 -9.47 33.03
C THR A 380 13.20 -9.75 34.38
N GLY A 381 12.88 -11.03 34.64
CA GLY A 381 12.28 -11.47 35.89
C GLY A 381 10.75 -11.48 35.87
N ALA A 382 10.16 -11.93 36.97
CA ALA A 382 8.72 -12.15 37.09
C ALA A 382 7.97 -10.82 37.21
N ARG A 383 6.77 -10.72 36.64
CA ARG A 383 5.90 -9.53 36.73
C ARG A 383 5.70 -9.08 38.17
N SER A 384 5.61 -10.02 39.10
CA SER A 384 5.42 -9.75 40.53
C SER A 384 6.53 -8.88 41.15
N ALA A 385 7.71 -8.79 40.52
CA ALA A 385 8.81 -7.92 40.94
C ALA A 385 8.67 -6.46 40.49
N TRP A 386 7.70 -6.16 39.62
CA TRP A 386 7.51 -4.86 38.99
C TRP A 386 6.20 -4.19 39.42
N THR A 387 6.14 -2.87 39.35
CA THR A 387 4.90 -2.10 39.57
C THR A 387 4.65 -1.22 38.34
N ALA A 388 3.56 -1.46 37.60
CA ALA A 388 3.16 -0.63 36.48
C ALA A 388 2.13 0.41 36.95
N THR A 389 2.44 1.70 36.78
CA THR A 389 1.59 2.83 37.16
C THR A 389 1.23 3.64 35.93
N LYS A 390 -0.06 3.67 35.56
CA LYS A 390 -0.54 4.52 34.47
C LYS A 390 -0.61 5.98 34.91
N LEU A 391 -0.04 6.87 34.11
CA LEU A 391 -0.05 8.31 34.33
C LEU A 391 -1.23 8.97 33.60
N ALA A 392 -1.45 10.25 33.89
CA ALA A 392 -2.59 11.02 33.37
C ALA A 392 -2.53 11.25 31.85
N ASP A 393 -1.33 11.24 31.27
CA ASP A 393 -1.09 11.35 29.82
C ASP A 393 -1.22 10.01 29.08
N GLY A 394 -1.49 8.92 29.81
CA GLY A 394 -1.62 7.58 29.24
C GLY A 394 -0.34 6.76 29.23
N SER A 395 0.82 7.35 29.50
CA SER A 395 2.10 6.64 29.67
C SER A 395 2.10 5.76 30.92
N ILE A 396 3.07 4.84 31.02
CA ILE A 396 3.23 3.89 32.13
C ILE A 396 4.60 4.07 32.78
N ASN A 397 4.64 4.28 34.09
CA ASN A 397 5.86 4.07 34.87
C ASN A 397 5.94 2.61 35.32
N LEU A 398 6.95 1.87 34.87
CA LEU A 398 7.28 0.53 35.34
C LEU A 398 8.39 0.64 36.39
N THR A 399 8.14 0.21 37.62
CA THR A 399 9.04 0.43 38.75
C THR A 399 9.51 -0.87 39.37
N ARG A 400 10.81 -1.00 39.64
CA ARG A 400 11.41 -2.12 40.38
C ARG A 400 12.52 -1.62 41.30
N SER A 401 12.44 -1.97 42.58
CA SER A 401 13.48 -1.67 43.58
C SER A 401 13.98 -0.21 43.62
N GLY A 402 13.16 0.76 43.19
CA GLY A 402 13.50 2.19 43.14
C GLY A 402 13.93 2.71 41.76
N GLU A 403 14.17 1.83 40.80
CA GLU A 403 14.37 2.16 39.37
C GLU A 403 13.00 2.33 38.70
N ILE A 404 12.90 3.27 37.74
CA ILE A 404 11.64 3.63 37.07
C ILE A 404 11.90 3.73 35.56
N ASP A 405 11.15 2.94 34.80
CA ASP A 405 11.09 3.02 33.34
C ASP A 405 9.81 3.71 32.91
N HIS A 406 9.96 4.83 32.20
CA HIS A 406 8.85 5.63 31.71
C HIS A 406 8.50 5.21 30.28
N LEU A 407 7.35 4.56 30.10
CA LEU A 407 6.90 3.96 28.85
C LEU A 407 5.77 4.78 28.21
N THR A 408 6.00 5.36 27.04
CA THR A 408 4.98 6.06 26.25
C THR A 408 4.64 5.24 25.02
N GLY A 409 3.36 5.03 24.69
CA GLY A 409 2.95 4.32 23.47
C GLY A 409 3.38 2.85 23.40
N ILE A 410 3.37 2.13 24.53
CA ILE A 410 3.69 0.69 24.59
C ILE A 410 2.43 -0.12 24.85
N GLU A 411 2.10 -1.07 23.98
CA GLU A 411 0.88 -1.89 24.10
C GLU A 411 1.11 -3.17 24.91
N ARG A 412 2.35 -3.65 25.01
CA ARG A 412 2.70 -4.91 25.66
C ARG A 412 3.99 -4.80 26.47
N ILE A 413 4.02 -5.37 27.67
CA ILE A 413 5.24 -5.62 28.45
C ILE A 413 5.39 -7.12 28.69
N VAL A 414 6.49 -7.72 28.24
CA VAL A 414 6.83 -9.14 28.46
C VAL A 414 7.68 -9.26 29.72
N PHE A 415 7.38 -10.25 30.55
CA PHE A 415 8.11 -10.66 31.73
C PHE A 415 8.50 -12.14 31.58
N SER A 416 9.39 -12.64 32.45
CA SER A 416 9.79 -14.06 32.40
C SER A 416 8.66 -15.06 32.70
N ASP A 417 7.57 -14.61 33.33
CA ASP A 417 6.43 -15.42 33.77
C ASP A 417 5.12 -15.06 33.06
N GLY A 418 5.17 -14.18 32.06
CA GLY A 418 3.97 -13.73 31.37
C GLY A 418 4.10 -12.38 30.71
N VAL A 419 2.98 -11.77 30.34
CA VAL A 419 2.94 -10.53 29.57
C VAL A 419 1.84 -9.62 30.14
N LEU A 420 2.13 -8.35 30.40
CA LEU A 420 1.14 -7.34 30.71
C LEU A 420 0.71 -6.65 29.41
N ILE A 421 -0.58 -6.65 29.10
CA ILE A 421 -1.14 -5.89 27.98
C ILE A 421 -1.71 -4.58 28.54
N LEU A 422 -1.21 -3.45 28.04
CA LEU A 422 -1.45 -2.12 28.61
C LEU A 422 -2.61 -1.39 27.95
N ASP A 423 -2.86 -1.68 26.68
CA ASP A 423 -3.93 -1.03 25.94
C ASP A 423 -5.21 -1.89 25.91
N ALA A 424 -6.28 -1.29 26.42
CA ALA A 424 -7.64 -1.82 26.41
C ALA A 424 -8.52 -1.22 25.31
N GLY A 425 -7.98 -0.30 24.49
CA GLY A 425 -8.67 0.42 23.42
C GLY A 425 -8.39 -0.09 22.00
N SER A 426 -7.27 -0.75 21.74
CA SER A 426 -7.05 -1.45 20.47
C SER A 426 -7.82 -2.78 20.42
N ASN A 427 -8.20 -3.18 19.21
CA ASN A 427 -9.10 -4.29 18.86
C ASN A 427 -8.74 -5.67 19.48
N GLY A 428 -7.63 -5.82 20.21
CA GLY A 428 -7.17 -7.09 20.76
C GLY A 428 -8.04 -7.66 21.89
N LEU A 429 -8.74 -6.85 22.69
CA LEU A 429 -9.56 -7.35 23.80
C LEU A 429 -10.89 -7.99 23.35
N PRO A 430 -11.68 -7.36 22.46
CA PRO A 430 -12.89 -8.00 21.92
C PRO A 430 -12.58 -9.30 21.17
N ALA A 431 -11.55 -9.34 20.32
CA ALA A 431 -11.18 -10.61 19.68
C ALA A 431 -10.66 -11.64 20.67
N TYR A 432 -9.91 -11.25 21.69
CA TYR A 432 -9.48 -12.20 22.72
C TYR A 432 -10.70 -12.86 23.38
N ARG A 433 -11.69 -12.06 23.81
CA ARG A 433 -12.93 -12.57 24.37
C ARG A 433 -13.72 -13.39 23.36
N LEU A 434 -13.69 -13.02 22.08
CA LEU A 434 -14.33 -13.77 21.00
C LEU A 434 -13.67 -15.12 20.73
N TYR A 435 -12.33 -15.20 20.72
CA TYR A 435 -11.56 -16.45 20.61
C TYR A 435 -11.80 -17.35 21.83
N GLN A 436 -11.80 -16.77 23.03
CA GLN A 436 -12.11 -17.51 24.25
C GLN A 436 -13.55 -18.01 24.26
N ALA A 437 -14.51 -17.20 23.80
CA ALA A 437 -15.91 -17.59 23.68
C ALA A 437 -16.09 -18.69 22.61
N ALA A 438 -15.43 -18.56 21.46
CA ALA A 438 -15.53 -19.50 20.36
C ALA A 438 -14.81 -20.83 20.63
N PHE A 439 -13.66 -20.82 21.30
CA PHE A 439 -12.77 -21.99 21.35
C PHE A 439 -12.35 -22.39 22.77
N ALA A 440 -12.61 -21.56 23.79
CA ALA A 440 -12.07 -21.69 25.15
C ALA A 440 -10.54 -21.79 25.18
N ARG A 441 -9.88 -21.07 24.26
CA ARG A 441 -8.43 -20.86 24.23
C ARG A 441 -8.15 -19.42 23.80
N VAL A 442 -6.91 -18.99 23.99
CA VAL A 442 -6.42 -17.71 23.48
C VAL A 442 -6.05 -17.81 21.99
N PRO A 443 -6.05 -16.69 21.23
CA PRO A 443 -5.58 -16.71 19.85
C PRO A 443 -4.11 -17.14 19.78
N ASP A 444 -3.76 -17.96 18.79
CA ASP A 444 -2.37 -18.20 18.39
C ASP A 444 -1.85 -17.03 17.53
N GLU A 445 -0.56 -17.03 17.19
CA GLU A 445 0.07 -15.96 16.39
C GLU A 445 -0.63 -15.76 15.03
N ALA A 446 -1.07 -16.85 14.39
CA ALA A 446 -1.86 -16.81 13.17
C ALA A 446 -3.26 -16.20 13.40
N GLY A 447 -3.90 -16.50 14.53
CA GLY A 447 -5.19 -15.95 14.93
C GLY A 447 -5.14 -14.45 15.28
N LEU A 448 -4.01 -13.96 15.78
CA LEU A 448 -3.70 -12.55 15.98
C LEU A 448 -3.45 -11.81 14.66
N LEU A 449 -2.80 -12.46 13.68
CA LEU A 449 -2.57 -11.91 12.34
C LEU A 449 -3.86 -11.77 11.51
N VAL A 450 -4.83 -12.67 11.68
CA VAL A 450 -6.16 -12.53 11.04
C VAL A 450 -6.86 -11.25 11.49
N GLN A 451 -6.64 -10.82 12.74
CA GLN A 451 -7.25 -9.59 13.24
C GLN A 451 -6.56 -8.33 12.73
N ALA A 452 -5.23 -8.36 12.56
CA ALA A 452 -4.48 -7.30 11.92
C ALA A 452 -4.85 -7.13 10.43
N LYS A 453 -5.23 -8.23 9.74
CA LYS A 453 -5.72 -8.19 8.35
C LYS A 453 -7.18 -7.78 8.19
N LEU A 454 -8.01 -7.96 9.21
CA LEU A 454 -9.42 -7.51 9.20
C LEU A 454 -9.59 -6.06 9.68
N GLY A 455 -8.54 -5.47 10.27
CA GLY A 455 -8.46 -4.03 10.49
C GLY A 455 -8.18 -3.33 9.17
N LEU A 456 -9.18 -2.60 8.67
CA LEU A 456 -9.19 -1.77 7.45
C LEU A 456 -9.47 -2.53 6.13
N ASP A 457 -10.66 -3.13 6.02
CA ASP A 457 -11.27 -3.35 4.71
C ASP A 457 -11.76 -1.99 4.14
N PRO A 458 -11.45 -1.63 2.87
CA PRO A 458 -11.85 -0.37 2.24
C PRO A 458 -13.36 -0.04 2.27
N MET A 459 -14.24 -1.01 2.54
CA MET A 459 -15.66 -0.73 2.79
C MET A 459 -15.93 0.17 4.00
N VAL A 460 -15.04 0.16 5.02
CA VAL A 460 -15.24 0.91 6.28
C VAL A 460 -14.87 2.38 6.13
N ALA A 461 -13.82 2.71 5.36
CA ALA A 461 -13.43 4.09 5.08
C ALA A 461 -14.55 4.88 4.38
N ALA A 462 -15.30 4.21 3.49
CA ALA A 462 -16.45 4.78 2.79
C ALA A 462 -17.65 5.09 3.70
N GLN A 463 -17.81 4.37 4.82
CA GLN A 463 -18.92 4.59 5.77
C GLN A 463 -18.57 5.64 6.84
N VAL A 464 -17.30 5.73 7.25
CA VAL A 464 -16.81 6.80 8.13
C VAL A 464 -16.98 8.18 7.50
N ALA A 465 -16.83 8.29 6.17
CA ALA A 465 -17.06 9.52 5.42
C ALA A 465 -18.55 9.97 5.38
N ALA A 466 -19.50 9.10 5.74
CA ALA A 466 -20.94 9.39 5.65
C ALA A 466 -21.55 10.05 6.91
N GLY A 467 -20.75 10.32 7.96
CA GLY A 467 -21.19 11.12 9.11
C GLY A 467 -22.23 10.46 10.04
N HIS A 468 -22.26 9.13 10.12
CA HIS A 468 -23.13 8.40 11.05
C HIS A 468 -22.57 8.48 12.49
N ASP A 469 -23.42 8.86 13.45
CA ASP A 469 -23.12 8.87 14.89
C ASP A 469 -22.63 7.48 15.33
N ASN A 470 -21.37 7.42 15.76
CA ASN A 470 -20.53 6.23 15.79
C ASN A 470 -20.42 5.58 17.17
N THR A 471 -21.41 5.78 18.05
CA THR A 471 -21.51 5.03 19.30
C THR A 471 -22.80 4.22 19.35
N LYS A 472 -22.70 2.89 19.30
CA LYS A 472 -23.81 2.01 19.65
C LYS A 472 -23.51 1.30 20.96
N ALA A 473 -24.41 1.45 21.93
CA ALA A 473 -24.37 0.71 23.18
C ALA A 473 -24.88 -0.72 22.94
N PHE A 474 -24.01 -1.71 23.10
CA PHE A 474 -24.36 -3.12 22.99
C PHE A 474 -23.85 -3.88 24.22
N GLY A 475 -24.73 -4.58 24.93
CA GLY A 475 -24.35 -5.54 25.98
C GLY A 475 -23.58 -4.99 27.19
N GLY A 476 -23.47 -3.65 27.33
CA GLY A 476 -22.70 -2.99 28.39
C GLY A 476 -21.40 -2.32 27.91
N PHE A 477 -21.04 -2.42 26.62
CA PHE A 477 -19.87 -1.77 26.03
C PHE A 477 -20.27 -0.73 24.96
N THR A 478 -19.42 0.29 24.80
CA THR A 478 -19.49 1.29 23.74
C THR A 478 -18.35 1.06 22.76
N CYS A 479 -18.66 0.62 21.53
CA CYS A 479 -17.70 0.45 20.45
C CYS A 479 -18.07 1.33 19.25
N THR A 480 -17.10 1.56 18.37
CA THR A 480 -17.35 2.16 17.05
C THR A 480 -18.03 1.14 16.12
N GLU A 481 -18.79 1.63 15.14
CA GLU A 481 -19.44 0.77 14.15
C GLU A 481 -18.43 -0.07 13.35
N ALA A 482 -17.24 0.48 13.06
CA ALA A 482 -16.12 -0.22 12.43
C ALA A 482 -15.64 -1.43 13.24
N GLN A 483 -15.52 -1.29 14.56
CA GLN A 483 -15.10 -2.38 15.45
C GLN A 483 -16.13 -3.50 15.48
N TYR A 484 -17.41 -3.15 15.56
CA TYR A 484 -18.49 -4.13 15.57
C TYR A 484 -18.55 -4.96 14.28
N PHE A 485 -18.34 -4.35 13.11
CA PHE A 485 -18.29 -5.08 11.84
C PHE A 485 -17.09 -6.04 11.75
N ALA A 486 -15.92 -5.63 12.24
CA ALA A 486 -14.74 -6.49 12.27
C ALA A 486 -14.94 -7.71 13.17
N ASP A 487 -15.49 -7.52 14.38
CA ASP A 487 -15.79 -8.61 15.31
C ASP A 487 -16.88 -9.55 14.75
N LEU A 488 -17.87 -9.00 14.05
CA LEU A 488 -18.90 -9.80 13.38
C LEU A 488 -18.32 -10.65 12.25
N GLN A 489 -17.42 -10.11 11.43
CA GLN A 489 -16.76 -10.85 10.36
C GLN A 489 -15.85 -11.95 10.92
N LEU A 490 -15.14 -11.67 12.01
CA LEU A 490 -14.33 -12.67 12.70
C LEU A 490 -15.18 -13.78 13.31
N ALA A 491 -16.29 -13.43 13.98
CA ALA A 491 -17.25 -14.39 14.48
C ALA A 491 -17.83 -15.26 13.36
N GLN A 492 -18.17 -14.67 12.22
CA GLN A 492 -18.65 -15.38 11.02
C GLN A 492 -17.62 -16.42 10.55
N ASN A 493 -16.33 -16.04 10.53
CA ASN A 493 -15.23 -16.94 10.15
C ASN A 493 -15.08 -18.08 11.16
N PHE A 494 -15.21 -17.81 12.47
CA PHE A 494 -15.17 -18.86 13.50
C PHE A 494 -16.31 -19.85 13.34
N LEU A 495 -17.55 -19.41 13.10
CA LEU A 495 -18.69 -20.31 12.91
C LEU A 495 -18.46 -21.34 11.79
N GLY A 496 -17.66 -20.99 10.77
CA GLY A 496 -17.30 -21.88 9.66
C GLY A 496 -16.05 -22.74 9.90
N SER A 497 -15.33 -22.56 11.02
CA SER A 497 -14.06 -23.26 11.26
C SER A 497 -14.28 -24.70 11.71
N THR A 498 -13.34 -25.59 11.35
CA THR A 498 -13.38 -27.00 11.77
C THR A 498 -13.43 -27.14 13.29
N GLU A 499 -12.71 -26.27 14.00
CA GLU A 499 -12.66 -26.25 15.48
C GLU A 499 -14.01 -25.85 16.09
N PHE A 500 -14.67 -24.83 15.53
CA PHE A 500 -15.97 -24.39 16.03
C PHE A 500 -17.04 -25.44 15.76
N LEU A 501 -17.03 -26.05 14.58
CA LEU A 501 -17.96 -27.12 14.21
C LEU A 501 -17.76 -28.36 15.08
N ALA A 502 -16.52 -28.67 15.49
CA ALA A 502 -16.24 -29.76 16.42
C ALA A 502 -16.81 -29.49 17.83
N LYS A 503 -16.82 -28.23 18.26
CA LYS A 503 -17.23 -27.84 19.62
C LYS A 503 -18.73 -27.52 19.75
N TYR A 504 -19.31 -26.88 18.75
CA TYR A 504 -20.72 -26.47 18.72
C TYR A 504 -21.62 -27.37 17.88
N GLY A 505 -21.02 -28.30 17.11
CA GLY A 505 -21.71 -29.16 16.15
C GLY A 505 -21.82 -28.52 14.77
N ALA A 506 -21.93 -29.35 13.73
CA ALA A 506 -21.99 -28.87 12.34
C ALA A 506 -23.29 -28.12 11.99
N SER A 507 -24.39 -28.42 12.68
CA SER A 507 -25.69 -27.77 12.49
C SER A 507 -26.56 -27.91 13.75
N PRO A 508 -26.18 -27.33 14.89
CA PRO A 508 -26.98 -27.41 16.11
C PRO A 508 -28.33 -26.72 15.92
N SER A 509 -29.37 -27.15 16.63
CA SER A 509 -30.62 -26.37 16.78
C SER A 509 -30.33 -25.05 17.51
N ASN A 510 -31.24 -24.08 17.43
CA ASN A 510 -31.06 -22.80 18.13
C ASN A 510 -30.96 -23.01 19.66
N ASP A 511 -31.80 -23.87 20.25
CA ASP A 511 -31.70 -24.25 21.66
C ASP A 511 -30.35 -24.89 22.02
N ALA A 512 -29.86 -25.81 21.18
CA ALA A 512 -28.56 -26.46 21.41
C ALA A 512 -27.40 -25.46 21.29
N PHE A 513 -27.44 -24.57 20.29
CA PHE A 513 -26.42 -23.54 20.08
C PHE A 513 -26.35 -22.57 21.26
N VAL A 514 -27.50 -22.04 21.71
CA VAL A 514 -27.56 -21.14 22.86
C VAL A 514 -27.08 -21.86 24.13
N THR A 515 -27.51 -23.09 24.36
CA THR A 515 -27.07 -23.88 25.52
C THR A 515 -25.54 -24.06 25.53
N LEU A 516 -24.94 -24.33 24.38
CA LEU A 516 -23.49 -24.46 24.24
C LEU A 516 -22.76 -23.11 24.43
N LEU A 517 -23.34 -21.98 24.02
CA LEU A 517 -22.77 -20.66 24.32
C LEU A 517 -22.72 -20.39 25.82
N TYR A 518 -23.80 -20.65 26.56
CA TYR A 518 -23.80 -20.50 28.02
C TYR A 518 -22.73 -21.39 28.69
N GLN A 519 -22.58 -22.64 28.23
CA GLN A 519 -21.60 -23.57 28.78
C GLN A 519 -20.16 -23.19 28.45
N ASN A 520 -19.89 -22.89 27.18
CA ASN A 520 -18.52 -22.68 26.68
C ASN A 520 -18.00 -21.27 26.96
N VAL A 521 -18.87 -20.25 26.99
CA VAL A 521 -18.49 -18.86 27.21
C VAL A 521 -18.61 -18.49 28.69
N LEU A 522 -19.75 -18.81 29.32
CA LEU A 522 -20.05 -18.36 30.68
C LEU A 522 -19.81 -19.44 31.75
N GLY A 523 -19.42 -20.65 31.35
CA GLY A 523 -19.11 -21.74 32.28
C GLY A 523 -20.32 -22.29 33.05
N ARG A 524 -21.55 -22.03 32.60
CA ARG A 524 -22.78 -22.42 33.31
C ARG A 524 -23.92 -22.83 32.37
N ALA A 525 -24.96 -23.44 32.91
CA ALA A 525 -26.20 -23.68 32.17
C ALA A 525 -27.04 -22.38 32.06
N PRO A 526 -27.82 -22.20 30.97
CA PRO A 526 -28.80 -21.12 30.91
C PRO A 526 -29.94 -21.33 31.90
N ASP A 527 -30.48 -20.25 32.46
CA ASP A 527 -31.79 -20.29 33.09
C ASP A 527 -32.91 -20.29 32.03
N ALA A 528 -34.12 -20.66 32.44
CA ALA A 528 -35.25 -20.81 31.52
C ALA A 528 -35.61 -19.50 30.79
N GLY A 529 -35.46 -18.34 31.45
CA GLY A 529 -35.74 -17.03 30.85
C GLY A 529 -34.67 -16.60 29.87
N GLY A 530 -33.39 -16.75 30.25
CA GLY A 530 -32.24 -16.48 29.41
C GLY A 530 -32.23 -17.33 28.14
N LEU A 531 -32.49 -18.64 28.26
CA LEU A 531 -32.60 -19.54 27.11
C LEU A 531 -33.70 -19.08 26.15
N ALA A 532 -34.91 -18.84 26.67
CA ALA A 532 -36.05 -18.44 25.84
C ALA A 532 -35.81 -17.11 25.11
N ALA A 533 -35.16 -16.14 25.76
CA ALA A 533 -34.86 -14.84 25.16
C ALA A 533 -33.86 -14.97 23.99
N GLN A 534 -32.75 -15.69 24.17
CA GLN A 534 -31.72 -15.81 23.13
C GLN A 534 -32.18 -16.71 21.97
N VAL A 535 -32.91 -17.79 22.26
CA VAL A 535 -33.53 -18.63 21.21
C VAL A 535 -34.57 -17.83 20.43
N GLY A 536 -35.39 -17.03 21.12
CA GLY A 536 -36.34 -16.11 20.50
C GLY A 536 -35.65 -15.11 19.58
N ALA A 537 -34.50 -14.55 19.97
CA ALA A 537 -33.73 -13.63 19.14
C ALA A 537 -33.24 -14.30 17.84
N LEU A 538 -32.69 -15.53 17.91
CA LEU A 538 -32.28 -16.28 16.72
C LEU A 538 -33.46 -16.59 15.80
N ASN A 539 -34.60 -16.99 16.37
CA ASN A 539 -35.81 -17.29 15.58
C ASN A 539 -36.39 -16.05 14.89
N ASN A 540 -36.13 -14.85 15.43
CA ASN A 540 -36.56 -13.57 14.89
C ASN A 540 -35.51 -12.87 14.02
N GLY A 541 -34.44 -13.58 13.61
CA GLY A 541 -33.50 -13.12 12.59
C GLY A 541 -32.15 -12.60 13.08
N THR A 542 -31.86 -12.63 14.38
CA THR A 542 -30.50 -12.37 14.88
C THR A 542 -29.55 -13.45 14.37
N SER A 543 -28.40 -13.05 13.82
CA SER A 543 -27.40 -14.01 13.34
C SER A 543 -26.68 -14.71 14.50
N ARG A 544 -26.18 -15.92 14.27
CA ARG A 544 -25.35 -16.64 15.26
C ARG A 544 -24.03 -15.90 15.55
N ALA A 545 -23.48 -15.19 14.57
CA ALA A 545 -22.25 -14.41 14.72
C ALA A 545 -22.51 -13.23 15.67
N THR A 546 -23.62 -12.52 15.47
CA THR A 546 -24.08 -11.47 16.38
C THR A 546 -24.28 -12.00 17.80
N LEU A 547 -24.89 -13.18 17.93
CA LEU A 547 -25.11 -13.76 19.25
C LEU A 547 -23.79 -14.16 19.94
N LEU A 548 -22.83 -14.71 19.20
CA LEU A 548 -21.50 -15.05 19.72
C LEU A 548 -20.75 -13.80 20.22
N VAL A 549 -20.76 -12.71 19.44
CA VAL A 549 -20.18 -11.42 19.85
C VAL A 549 -20.85 -10.91 21.13
N ASN A 550 -22.19 -10.96 21.21
CA ASN A 550 -22.91 -10.51 22.41
C ASN A 550 -22.57 -11.33 23.66
N PHE A 551 -22.32 -12.63 23.54
CA PHE A 551 -21.88 -13.47 24.66
C PHE A 551 -20.45 -13.15 25.07
N ALA A 552 -19.55 -13.01 24.09
CA ALA A 552 -18.15 -12.63 24.33
C ALA A 552 -18.04 -11.28 25.05
N GLU A 553 -18.88 -10.32 24.68
CA GLU A 553 -18.85 -8.95 25.21
C GLU A 553 -19.84 -8.71 26.36
N SER A 554 -20.52 -9.76 26.83
CA SER A 554 -21.43 -9.63 27.97
C SER A 554 -20.67 -9.21 29.23
N ASN A 555 -21.27 -8.35 30.05
CA ASN A 555 -20.72 -7.96 31.36
C ASN A 555 -20.28 -9.18 32.21
N GLU A 556 -20.98 -10.30 32.07
CA GLU A 556 -20.67 -11.55 32.76
C GLU A 556 -19.38 -12.19 32.22
N ASN A 557 -19.23 -12.32 30.90
CA ASN A 557 -17.99 -12.85 30.32
C ASN A 557 -16.80 -11.90 30.56
N VAL A 558 -17.02 -10.59 30.46
CA VAL A 558 -16.01 -9.57 30.79
C VAL A 558 -15.55 -9.72 32.25
N ALA A 559 -16.47 -9.97 33.19
CA ALA A 559 -16.12 -10.22 34.59
C ALA A 559 -15.38 -11.54 34.81
N LEU A 560 -15.77 -12.62 34.11
CA LEU A 560 -15.10 -13.93 34.16
C LEU A 560 -13.68 -13.89 33.59
N THR A 561 -13.45 -13.04 32.60
CA THR A 561 -12.15 -12.89 31.92
C THR A 561 -11.29 -11.77 32.52
N GLY A 562 -11.83 -10.98 33.45
CA GLY A 562 -11.29 -9.67 33.84
C GLY A 562 -11.08 -9.41 35.34
N THR A 563 -10.53 -10.36 36.11
CA THR A 563 -9.89 -9.95 37.39
C THR A 563 -8.52 -9.30 37.11
N ASN A 564 -8.53 -8.03 36.70
CA ASN A 564 -7.69 -6.96 37.30
C ASN A 564 -7.89 -5.60 36.60
N THR A 565 -8.01 -4.61 37.46
CA THR A 565 -8.55 -3.25 37.32
C THR A 565 -7.62 -2.23 36.65
N ALA A 566 -8.21 -1.26 35.94
CA ALA A 566 -7.73 0.12 35.65
C ALA A 566 -6.31 0.35 35.05
N ASN A 567 -5.42 -0.62 35.06
CA ASN A 567 -3.98 -0.50 34.79
C ASN A 567 -3.46 -1.55 33.78
N GLY A 568 -4.34 -2.17 32.99
CA GLY A 568 -4.01 -3.23 32.03
C GLY A 568 -4.26 -4.65 32.55
N MET A 569 -4.21 -5.64 31.65
CA MET A 569 -4.46 -7.07 31.95
C MET A 569 -3.15 -7.87 32.02
N LEU A 570 -2.98 -8.65 33.10
CA LEU A 570 -1.88 -9.59 33.25
C LEU A 570 -2.18 -10.93 32.59
N TRP A 571 -1.38 -11.30 31.60
CA TRP A 571 -1.35 -12.62 30.98
C TRP A 571 -0.28 -13.47 31.67
N SER A 572 -0.66 -14.46 32.49
CA SER A 572 0.26 -15.52 32.91
C SER A 572 0.15 -16.68 31.91
N SER A 573 1.24 -16.99 31.21
CA SER A 573 1.34 -18.24 30.46
C SER A 573 1.80 -19.35 31.40
N PHE A 574 1.18 -20.53 31.32
CA PHE A 574 1.90 -21.76 31.63
C PHE A 574 2.96 -22.00 30.55
N PRO A 575 4.11 -22.64 30.88
CA PRO A 575 5.34 -22.56 30.10
C PRO A 575 5.18 -23.23 28.73
N ASP A 576 5.40 -22.46 27.67
CA ASP A 576 5.66 -23.01 26.34
C ASP A 576 7.03 -23.68 26.40
N THR A 577 7.05 -25.00 26.30
CA THR A 577 8.25 -25.83 26.34
C THR A 577 8.51 -26.41 24.96
N THR A 578 8.71 -25.55 23.97
CA THR A 578 9.36 -25.95 22.71
C THR A 578 9.95 -24.74 22.00
N ILE A 579 11.29 -24.70 21.99
CA ILE A 579 12.16 -23.82 21.17
C ILE A 579 12.06 -24.23 19.71
#